data_AF-A0A4Q9FMK7-F1
#
_entry.id   AF-A0A4Q9FMK7-F1
#
_cell.length_a   1.000
_cell.length_b   1.000
_cell.length_c   1.000
_cell.angle_alpha   90.00
_cell.angle_beta   90.00
_cell.angle_gamma   90.00
#
_symmetry.space_group_name_H-M   'P 1'
#
loop_
_entity.id
_entity.type
_entity.pdbx_description
1 polymer ?
#
loop_
_entity_poly.entity_id
_entity_poly.type
_entity_poly.pdbx_seq_one_letter_code
_entity_poly.pdbx_strand_id
1 'polypeptide(L)'
;MKELSEDLKNNLYYLEIIDALIEEYNIELKNSYQLRDEYTEFIQNESARLMDDTVKLIREKEISFIQASATVIEDWKEQTFM
;
A
#
# COMPACT_ATOMS: atom_id res chain seq x y z
N MET A 1 8.80 -24.77 -4.36
CA MET A 1 8.69 -23.32 -4.15
C MET A 1 9.13 -22.64 -5.43
N LYS A 2 8.18 -22.40 -6.34
CA LYS A 2 8.38 -21.62 -7.56
C LYS A 2 7.57 -20.32 -7.37
N GLU A 3 8.07 -19.19 -7.88
CA GLU A 3 7.36 -17.90 -7.97
C GLU A 3 7.24 -17.03 -6.70
N LEU A 4 8.31 -16.88 -5.93
CA LEU A 4 8.56 -15.59 -5.22
C LEU A 4 9.25 -14.57 -6.14
N SER A 5 9.64 -15.02 -7.33
CA SER A 5 10.27 -14.27 -8.40
C SER A 5 9.22 -13.51 -9.20
N GLU A 6 9.28 -12.21 -9.35
CA GLU A 6 10.44 -11.36 -9.10
C GLU A 6 9.90 -9.97 -8.87
N ASP A 7 9.64 -9.74 -7.58
CA ASP A 7 9.52 -8.44 -6.95
C ASP A 7 8.45 -7.52 -7.56
N LEU A 8 8.46 -6.27 -7.13
CA LEU A 8 8.55 -5.13 -8.07
C LEU A 8 7.33 -4.78 -8.96
N LYS A 9 6.56 -5.73 -9.49
CA LYS A 9 5.45 -5.49 -10.44
C LYS A 9 4.27 -4.74 -9.84
N ASN A 10 4.16 -4.64 -8.52
CA ASN A 10 3.05 -3.98 -7.86
C ASN A 10 3.46 -2.97 -6.77
N ASN A 11 4.73 -2.53 -6.71
CA ASN A 11 4.99 -1.27 -5.99
C ASN A 11 4.12 -0.16 -6.61
N LEU A 12 4.01 -0.14 -7.95
CA LEU A 12 3.05 0.68 -8.69
C LEU A 12 1.59 0.48 -8.26
N TYR A 13 1.15 -0.75 -8.02
CA TYR A 13 -0.21 -1.04 -7.56
C TYR A 13 -0.53 -0.37 -6.22
N TYR A 14 0.35 -0.52 -5.22
CA TYR A 14 0.15 0.14 -3.94
C TYR A 14 0.36 1.65 -4.03
N LEU A 15 1.32 2.12 -4.85
CA LEU A 15 1.52 3.56 -5.08
C LEU A 15 0.24 4.21 -5.65
N GLU A 16 -0.38 3.60 -6.66
CA GLU A 16 -1.61 4.11 -7.29
C GLU A 16 -2.81 4.06 -6.33
N ILE A 17 -2.95 2.97 -5.57
CA ILE A 17 -4.06 2.82 -4.62
C ILE A 17 -3.91 3.78 -3.45
N ILE A 18 -2.71 3.89 -2.86
CA ILE A 18 -2.45 4.84 -1.76
C ILE A 18 -2.73 6.26 -2.24
N ASP A 19 -2.22 6.66 -3.42
CA ASP A 19 -2.43 8.01 -3.93
C ASP A 19 -3.93 8.32 -4.16
N ALA A 20 -4.67 7.36 -4.73
CA ALA A 20 -6.11 7.49 -4.95
C ALA A 20 -6.90 7.56 -3.64
N LEU A 21 -6.55 6.73 -2.65
CA LEU A 21 -7.21 6.74 -1.35
C LEU A 21 -6.94 8.02 -0.58
N ILE A 22 -5.71 8.55 -0.62
CA ILE A 22 -5.41 9.84 0.01
C ILE A 22 -6.16 10.96 -0.71
N GLU A 23 -6.24 10.93 -2.04
CA GLU A 23 -7.00 11.92 -2.79
C GLU A 23 -8.51 11.88 -2.48
N GLU A 24 -9.08 10.69 -2.31
CA GLU A 24 -10.50 10.48 -1.99
C GLU A 24 -10.84 10.88 -0.53
N TYR A 25 -10.01 10.46 0.44
CA TYR A 25 -10.34 10.58 1.86
C TYR A 25 -9.66 11.77 2.56
N ASN A 26 -8.52 12.25 2.06
CA ASN A 26 -7.75 13.29 2.72
C ASN A 26 -6.86 14.11 1.76
N ILE A 27 -7.50 14.84 0.85
CA ILE A 27 -6.80 15.70 -0.10
C ILE A 27 -5.98 16.80 0.59
N GLU A 28 -6.36 17.22 1.81
CA GLU A 28 -5.57 18.17 2.62
C GLU A 28 -4.24 17.56 3.07
N LEU A 29 -4.23 16.27 3.42
CA LEU A 29 -3.01 15.52 3.72
C LEU A 29 -2.10 15.47 2.49
N LYS A 30 -2.63 15.09 1.32
CA LYS A 30 -1.89 15.12 0.03
C LYS A 30 -1.24 16.48 -0.20
N ASN A 31 -2.02 17.55 -0.09
CA ASN A 31 -1.53 18.92 -0.28
C ASN A 31 -0.45 19.29 0.75
N SER A 32 -0.62 18.89 2.02
CA SER A 32 0.33 19.23 3.09
C SER A 32 1.70 18.56 2.92
N TYR A 33 1.72 17.30 2.49
CA TYR A 33 2.96 16.55 2.24
C TYR A 33 3.61 16.98 0.92
N GLN A 34 2.83 17.32 -0.10
CA GLN A 34 3.37 17.82 -1.37
C GLN A 34 4.07 19.17 -1.18
N LEU A 35 3.53 20.05 -0.32
CA LEU A 35 4.19 21.32 0.03
C LEU A 35 5.54 21.14 0.74
N ARG A 36 5.79 19.97 1.32
CA ARG A 36 7.04 19.62 2.02
C ARG A 36 7.98 18.79 1.17
N ASP A 37 7.61 18.48 -0.08
CA ASP A 37 8.31 17.51 -0.95
C ASP A 37 8.46 16.10 -0.33
N GLU A 38 7.68 15.78 0.72
CA GLU A 38 7.75 14.52 1.49
C GLU A 38 6.72 13.49 0.98
N TYR A 39 5.77 13.91 0.14
CA TYR A 39 4.66 13.06 -0.29
C TYR A 39 5.11 11.82 -1.07
N THR A 40 6.09 11.99 -1.96
CA THR A 40 6.61 10.87 -2.74
C THR A 40 7.30 9.84 -1.86
N GLU A 41 8.08 10.28 -0.87
CA GLU A 41 8.73 9.39 0.09
C GLU A 41 7.71 8.68 0.98
N PHE A 42 6.66 9.40 1.42
CA PHE A 42 5.56 8.82 2.19
C PHE A 42 4.88 7.67 1.44
N ILE A 43 4.41 7.89 0.20
CA ILE A 43 3.72 6.83 -0.56
C ILE A 43 4.68 5.65 -0.85
N GLN A 44 5.97 5.91 -1.10
CA GLN A 44 6.94 4.84 -1.31
C GLN A 44 7.12 3.96 -0.07
N ASN A 45 7.22 4.58 1.12
CA ASN A 45 7.36 3.86 2.38
C ASN A 45 6.11 3.04 2.71
N GLU A 46 4.92 3.64 2.56
CA GLU A 46 3.66 2.93 2.80
C GLU A 46 3.46 1.80 1.78
N SER A 47 3.79 2.02 0.51
CA SER A 47 3.73 0.98 -0.54
C SER A 47 4.61 -0.23 -0.20
N ALA A 48 5.85 0.00 0.23
CA ALA A 48 6.75 -1.05 0.66
C ALA A 48 6.21 -1.82 1.88
N ARG A 49 5.67 -1.10 2.87
CA ARG A 49 5.07 -1.72 4.06
C ARG A 49 3.86 -2.60 3.71
N LEU A 50 2.93 -2.11 2.89
CA LEU A 50 1.75 -2.89 2.49
C LEU A 50 2.15 -4.14 1.69
N MET A 51 3.19 -4.05 0.86
CA MET A 51 3.73 -5.20 0.15
C MET A 51 4.26 -6.27 1.12
N ASP A 52 5.07 -5.87 2.11
CA ASP A 52 5.61 -6.79 3.10
C ASP A 52 4.51 -7.49 3.91
N ASP A 53 3.50 -6.72 4.35
CA ASP A 53 2.34 -7.25 5.08
C ASP A 53 1.52 -8.21 4.21
N THR A 54 1.38 -7.91 2.91
CA THR A 54 0.69 -8.77 1.95
C THR A 54 1.43 -10.09 1.76
N VAL A 55 2.75 -10.06 1.56
CA VAL A 55 3.59 -11.27 1.42
C VAL A 55 3.51 -12.13 2.69
N LYS A 56 3.55 -11.49 3.86
CA LYS A 56 3.39 -12.17 5.14
C LYS A 56 2.02 -12.87 5.22
N LEU A 57 0.95 -12.16 4.87
CA LEU A 57 -0.41 -12.70 4.93
C LEU A 57 -0.64 -13.87 3.95
N ILE A 58 -0.07 -13.79 2.74
CA ILE A 58 -0.08 -14.88 1.76
C ILE A 58 0.58 -16.13 2.35
N ARG A 59 1.74 -15.97 3.00
CA ARG A 59 2.49 -17.09 3.60
C ARG A 59 1.77 -17.70 4.79
N GLU A 60 1.10 -16.88 5.60
CA GLU A 60 0.41 -17.32 6.81
C GLU A 60 -0.92 -18.01 6.51
N LYS A 61 -1.66 -17.53 5.50
CA LYS A 61 -3.02 -18.00 5.21
C LYS A 61 -3.14 -18.84 3.93
N GLU A 62 -2.06 -18.97 3.16
CA GLU A 62 -2.04 -19.65 1.86
C GLU A 62 -3.12 -19.14 0.89
N ILE A 63 -3.39 -17.83 0.93
CA ILE A 63 -4.39 -17.15 0.09
C ILE A 63 -3.75 -16.45 -1.12
N SER A 64 -4.59 -16.06 -2.08
CA SER A 64 -4.12 -15.30 -3.25
C SER A 64 -3.65 -13.88 -2.90
N PHE A 65 -2.77 -13.32 -3.74
CA PHE A 65 -2.31 -11.93 -3.61
C PHE A 65 -3.48 -10.95 -3.52
N ILE A 66 -4.47 -11.04 -4.40
CA ILE A 66 -5.62 -10.12 -4.43
C ILE A 66 -6.38 -10.14 -3.10
N GLN A 67 -6.61 -11.33 -2.54
CA GLN A 67 -7.29 -11.45 -1.24
C GLN A 67 -6.46 -10.87 -0.10
N ALA A 68 -5.15 -11.16 -0.08
CA ALA A 68 -4.26 -10.62 0.94
C ALA A 68 -4.13 -9.09 0.85
N SER A 69 -3.95 -8.55 -0.36
CA SER A 69 -3.87 -7.11 -0.62
C SER A 69 -5.13 -6.39 -0.19
N ALA A 70 -6.32 -6.93 -0.49
CA ALA A 70 -7.58 -6.32 -0.09
C ALA A 70 -7.68 -6.17 1.43
N THR A 71 -7.31 -7.22 2.19
CA THR A 71 -7.27 -7.16 3.66
C THR A 71 -6.28 -6.11 4.16
N VAL A 72 -5.05 -6.12 3.64
CA VAL A 72 -4.00 -5.19 4.10
C VAL A 72 -4.33 -3.73 3.75
N ILE A 73 -4.95 -3.47 2.60
CA ILE A 73 -5.42 -2.13 2.20
C ILE A 73 -6.55 -1.65 3.11
N GLU A 74 -7.49 -2.52 3.45
CA GLU A 74 -8.62 -2.18 4.34
C GLU A 74 -8.12 -1.83 5.75
N ASP A 75 -7.24 -2.66 6.32
CA ASP A 75 -6.61 -2.40 7.62
C ASP A 75 -5.83 -1.07 7.63
N TRP A 76 -5.08 -0.79 6.55
CA TRP A 76 -4.33 0.47 6.41
C TRP A 76 -5.24 1.69 6.30
N LYS A 77 -6.32 1.58 5.52
CA LYS A 77 -7.31 2.64 5.33
C LYS A 77 -7.96 3.00 6.67
N GLU A 78 -8.33 2.00 7.47
CA GLU A 78 -8.86 2.21 8.81
C GLU A 78 -7.83 2.94 9.70
N GLN A 79 -6.57 2.50 9.73
CA GLN A 79 -5.53 3.15 10.55
C GLN A 79 -5.20 4.58 10.14
N THR A 80 -5.39 4.92 8.86
CA THR A 80 -4.95 6.21 8.30
C THR A 80 -6.04 7.28 8.35
N PHE A 81 -7.32 6.89 8.22
CA PHE A 81 -8.42 7.84 8.05
C PHE A 81 -9.51 7.77 9.14
N MET A 82 -9.54 6.75 10.00
CA MET A 82 -10.50 6.61 11.11
C MET A 82 -9.81 6.82 12.46
#